data_AF-A0A5J4KUZ0-F1
#
_entry.id   AF-A0A5J4KUZ0-F1
#
_cell.length_a   1.000
_cell.length_b   1.000
_cell.length_c   1.000
_cell.angle_alpha   90.00
_cell.angle_beta   90.00
_cell.angle_gamma   90.00
#
_symmetry.space_group_name_H-M   'P 1'
#
loop_
_entity.id
_entity.type
_entity.pdbx_description
1 polymer ?
#
loop_
_entity_poly.entity_id
_entity_poly.type
_entity_poly.pdbx_seq_one_letter_code
_entity_poly.pdbx_strand_id
1 'polypeptide(L)'
;MYEKMLERIFQSTDWPPDETILQLFRQKPNETVPLLLRAIEESDKVDGATAIDMLGMIGYPENQAAIPTMVGFFCADINDPRYLSTCDALFQMEPDVTVPHIIRALLDKGAPYHIVRNINETSWAEDVAGICWTISARTDVVDQAYALRCCPAVNALLLQADPARATDFFLSALLSVIERAGETVDYVIPSLIELIKRDPENKIKKRARQILTTFKPETLGDYTLLINQDKSERTNI
;
A
#
# COMPACT_ATOMS: atom_id res chain seq x y z
N MET A 1 -33.95 -8.78 0.32
CA MET A 1 -33.64 -10.05 1.02
C MET A 1 -32.24 -9.99 1.61
N TYR A 2 -31.22 -9.73 0.80
CA TYR A 2 -29.82 -9.64 1.23
C TYR A 2 -29.55 -8.55 2.28
N GLU A 3 -30.19 -7.37 2.19
CA GLU A 3 -30.11 -6.32 3.23
C GLU A 3 -30.48 -6.83 4.62
N LYS A 4 -31.64 -7.49 4.76
CA LYS A 4 -32.06 -8.09 6.04
C LYS A 4 -31.15 -9.22 6.50
N MET A 5 -30.48 -9.92 5.59
CA MET A 5 -29.49 -10.94 5.97
C MET A 5 -28.23 -10.26 6.51
N LEU A 6 -27.78 -9.18 5.86
CA LEU A 6 -26.63 -8.41 6.28
C LEU A 6 -26.86 -7.74 7.65
N GLU A 7 -28.02 -7.13 7.86
CA GLU A 7 -28.43 -6.57 9.17
C GLU A 7 -28.36 -7.61 10.29
N ARG A 8 -28.76 -8.86 10.01
CA ARG A 8 -28.68 -9.96 10.98
C ARG A 8 -27.24 -10.36 11.26
N ILE A 9 -26.36 -10.33 10.27
CA ILE A 9 -24.93 -10.61 10.45
C ILE A 9 -24.31 -9.56 11.35
N PHE A 10 -24.60 -8.28 11.12
CA PHE A 10 -24.10 -7.17 11.96
C PHE A 10 -24.58 -7.25 13.42
N GLN A 11 -25.77 -7.80 13.64
CA GLN A 11 -26.31 -8.01 14.99
C GLN A 11 -25.86 -9.33 15.64
N SER A 12 -25.17 -10.21 14.89
CA SER A 12 -24.79 -11.54 15.35
C SER A 12 -23.46 -11.52 16.11
N THR A 13 -23.37 -12.33 17.17
CA THR A 13 -22.08 -12.65 17.81
C THR A 13 -21.40 -13.86 17.16
N ASP A 14 -22.13 -14.61 16.34
CA ASP A 14 -21.62 -15.80 15.67
C ASP A 14 -20.86 -15.38 14.41
N TRP A 15 -19.54 -15.51 14.48
CA TRP A 15 -18.60 -15.16 13.42
C TRP A 15 -17.57 -16.28 13.22
N PRO A 16 -17.27 -16.69 11.97
CA PRO A 16 -17.77 -16.18 10.69
C PRO A 16 -19.25 -16.51 10.43
N PRO A 17 -19.91 -15.83 9.47
CA PRO A 17 -21.30 -16.12 9.12
C PRO A 17 -21.46 -17.53 8.55
N ASP A 18 -22.67 -18.07 8.63
CA ASP A 18 -23.02 -19.39 8.12
C ASP A 18 -22.59 -19.56 6.64
N GLU A 19 -21.93 -20.67 6.32
CA GLU A 19 -21.45 -20.98 4.97
C GLU A 19 -22.57 -20.96 3.93
N THR A 20 -23.81 -21.28 4.31
CA THR A 20 -25.00 -21.18 3.45
C THR A 20 -25.25 -19.73 3.04
N ILE A 21 -25.05 -18.77 3.95
CA ILE A 21 -25.18 -17.35 3.66
C ILE A 21 -24.05 -16.91 2.72
N LEU A 22 -22.82 -17.33 3.01
CA LEU A 22 -21.67 -17.03 2.14
C LEU A 22 -21.88 -17.57 0.72
N GLN A 23 -22.38 -18.80 0.57
CA GLN A 23 -22.71 -19.37 -0.74
C GLN A 23 -23.79 -18.57 -1.47
N LEU A 24 -24.83 -18.12 -0.77
CA LEU A 24 -25.85 -17.25 -1.38
C LEU A 24 -25.25 -15.92 -1.86
N PHE A 25 -24.31 -15.36 -1.11
CA PHE A 25 -23.62 -14.12 -1.50
C PHE A 25 -22.71 -14.34 -2.72
N ARG A 26 -21.95 -15.44 -2.76
CA ARG A 26 -21.11 -15.83 -3.91
C ARG A 26 -21.91 -16.13 -5.18
N GLN A 27 -23.14 -16.63 -5.06
CA GLN A 27 -24.00 -16.92 -6.23
C GLN A 27 -24.61 -15.67 -6.89
N LYS A 28 -24.64 -14.53 -6.17
CA LYS A 28 -25.26 -13.28 -6.63
C LYS A 28 -24.35 -12.06 -6.40
N PRO A 29 -23.09 -12.06 -6.89
CA PRO A 29 -22.12 -10.99 -6.62
C PRO A 29 -22.59 -9.61 -7.10
N ASN A 30 -23.35 -9.58 -8.20
CA ASN A 30 -23.92 -8.34 -8.75
C ASN A 30 -24.96 -7.67 -7.82
N GLU A 31 -25.52 -8.42 -6.87
CA GLU A 31 -26.46 -7.90 -5.87
C GLU A 31 -25.76 -7.70 -4.52
N THR A 32 -24.87 -8.62 -4.15
CA THR A 32 -24.26 -8.67 -2.81
C THR A 32 -23.04 -7.78 -2.67
N VAL A 33 -22.18 -7.66 -3.69
CA VAL A 33 -21.01 -6.79 -3.62
C VAL A 33 -21.40 -5.31 -3.52
N PRO A 34 -22.32 -4.76 -4.34
CA PRO A 34 -22.76 -3.37 -4.17
C PRO A 34 -23.42 -3.11 -2.80
N LEU A 35 -24.11 -4.10 -2.25
CA LEU A 35 -24.69 -4.01 -0.92
C LEU A 35 -23.61 -3.92 0.17
N LEU A 36 -22.58 -4.77 0.09
CA LEU A 36 -21.46 -4.75 1.04
C LEU A 36 -20.65 -3.45 0.92
N LEU A 37 -20.41 -2.98 -0.31
CA LEU A 37 -19.75 -1.68 -0.55
C LEU A 37 -20.53 -0.52 0.08
N ARG A 38 -21.86 -0.52 -0.07
CA ARG A 38 -22.72 0.48 0.59
C ARG A 38 -22.61 0.38 2.12
N ALA A 39 -22.63 -0.84 2.66
CA ALA A 39 -22.48 -1.02 4.11
C ALA A 39 -21.15 -0.46 4.62
N ILE A 40 -20.04 -0.70 3.91
CA ILE A 40 -18.71 -0.15 4.27
C ILE A 40 -18.72 1.39 4.39
N GLU A 41 -19.50 2.07 3.55
CA GLU A 41 -19.60 3.53 3.51
C GLU A 41 -20.62 4.10 4.52
N GLU A 42 -21.75 3.41 4.72
CA GLU A 42 -22.90 3.94 5.45
C GLU A 42 -23.01 3.46 6.90
N SER A 43 -22.36 2.35 7.27
CA SER A 43 -22.44 1.78 8.61
C SER A 43 -21.40 2.39 9.57
N ASP A 44 -21.44 1.99 10.84
CA ASP A 44 -20.32 2.23 11.73
C ASP A 44 -19.07 1.42 11.28
N LYS A 45 -17.92 1.76 11.86
CA LYS A 45 -16.63 1.17 11.44
C LYS A 45 -16.53 -0.33 11.67
N VAL A 46 -17.23 -0.88 12.68
CA VAL A 46 -17.20 -2.31 13.03
C VAL A 46 -18.01 -3.09 12.01
N ASP A 47 -19.21 -2.61 11.69
CA ASP A 47 -20.05 -3.17 10.64
C ASP A 47 -19.36 -3.06 9.26
N GLY A 48 -18.66 -1.96 9.02
CA GLY A 48 -17.88 -1.77 7.80
C GLY A 48 -16.71 -2.76 7.70
N ALA A 49 -16.03 -3.05 8.82
CA ALA A 49 -14.97 -4.07 8.85
C ALA A 49 -15.55 -5.47 8.56
N THR A 50 -16.70 -5.78 9.18
CA THR A 50 -17.46 -7.01 8.96
C THR A 50 -17.84 -7.18 7.48
N ALA A 51 -18.28 -6.09 6.82
CA ALA A 51 -18.59 -6.11 5.40
C ALA A 51 -17.36 -6.37 4.51
N ILE A 52 -16.19 -5.86 4.88
CA ILE A 52 -14.92 -6.15 4.18
C ILE A 52 -14.51 -7.61 4.37
N ASP A 53 -14.62 -8.15 5.58
CA ASP A 53 -14.33 -9.57 5.79
C ASP A 53 -15.26 -10.46 4.96
N MET A 54 -16.55 -10.10 4.86
CA MET A 54 -17.49 -10.80 3.97
C MET A 54 -17.05 -10.73 2.49
N LEU A 55 -16.53 -9.59 2.02
CA LEU A 55 -15.96 -9.48 0.67
C LEU A 55 -14.74 -10.39 0.49
N GLY A 56 -13.89 -10.52 1.52
CA GLY A 56 -12.79 -11.48 1.53
C GLY A 56 -13.27 -12.93 1.43
N MET A 57 -14.30 -13.30 2.22
CA MET A 57 -14.90 -14.64 2.20
C MET A 57 -15.66 -14.96 0.92
N ILE A 58 -16.23 -13.96 0.24
CA ILE A 58 -16.80 -14.11 -1.11
C ILE A 58 -15.68 -14.52 -2.07
N GLY A 59 -14.53 -13.85 -1.97
CA GLY A 59 -13.33 -14.19 -2.73
C GLY A 59 -13.35 -13.72 -4.19
N TYR A 60 -12.20 -13.88 -4.85
CA TYR A 60 -12.03 -13.58 -6.28
C TYR A 60 -12.48 -14.79 -7.13
N PRO A 61 -13.13 -14.58 -8.30
CA PRO A 61 -13.40 -13.30 -8.98
C PRO A 61 -14.66 -12.55 -8.52
N GLU A 62 -15.48 -13.13 -7.65
CA GLU A 62 -16.80 -12.59 -7.28
C GLU A 62 -16.72 -11.21 -6.59
N ASN A 63 -15.65 -10.94 -5.84
CA ASN A 63 -15.44 -9.66 -5.13
C ASN A 63 -14.67 -8.60 -5.93
N GLN A 64 -14.33 -8.84 -7.21
CA GLN A 64 -13.40 -7.98 -7.99
C GLN A 64 -13.81 -6.49 -8.00
N ALA A 65 -15.11 -6.21 -8.03
CA ALA A 65 -15.64 -4.85 -8.08
C ALA A 65 -15.34 -4.05 -6.80
N ALA A 66 -15.02 -4.73 -5.69
CA ALA A 66 -14.71 -4.11 -4.42
C ALA A 66 -13.21 -3.82 -4.22
N ILE A 67 -12.32 -4.33 -5.09
CA ILE A 67 -10.88 -4.14 -4.95
C ILE A 67 -10.50 -2.66 -4.84
N PRO A 68 -11.03 -1.72 -5.65
CA PRO A 68 -10.66 -0.31 -5.53
C PRO A 68 -11.06 0.30 -4.18
N THR A 69 -12.25 -0.03 -3.66
CA THR A 69 -12.71 0.43 -2.35
C THR A 69 -11.85 -0.16 -1.23
N MET A 70 -11.56 -1.47 -1.27
CA MET A 70 -10.64 -2.10 -0.32
C MET A 70 -9.27 -1.42 -0.35
N VAL A 71 -8.69 -1.17 -1.54
CA VAL A 71 -7.43 -0.42 -1.65
C VAL A 71 -7.53 0.98 -1.02
N GLY A 72 -8.70 1.63 -1.05
CA GLY A 72 -8.92 2.90 -0.35
C GLY A 72 -8.89 2.79 1.17
N PHE A 73 -9.43 1.72 1.76
CA PHE A 73 -9.31 1.46 3.20
C PHE A 73 -7.91 0.98 3.62
N PHE A 74 -7.17 0.41 2.67
CA PHE A 74 -5.75 0.07 2.81
C PHE A 74 -4.84 1.30 2.87
N CYS A 75 -5.28 2.44 2.33
CA CYS A 75 -4.59 3.73 2.42
C CYS A 75 -4.86 4.48 3.74
N ALA A 76 -5.83 4.01 4.55
CA ALA A 76 -6.41 4.78 5.64
C ALA A 76 -5.67 4.61 6.99
N ASP A 77 -6.33 5.00 8.09
CA ASP A 77 -5.77 4.94 9.44
C ASP A 77 -5.59 3.48 9.87
N ILE A 78 -4.38 3.10 10.28
CA ILE A 78 -4.07 1.74 10.76
C ILE A 78 -4.88 1.35 12.01
N ASN A 79 -5.41 2.35 12.73
CA ASN A 79 -6.29 2.15 13.87
C ASN A 79 -7.77 2.02 13.46
N ASP A 80 -8.09 2.19 12.19
CA ASP A 80 -9.43 1.92 11.68
C ASP A 80 -9.63 0.39 11.63
N PRO A 81 -10.69 -0.17 12.25
CA PRO A 81 -10.91 -1.62 12.26
C PRO A 81 -11.02 -2.22 10.85
N ARG A 82 -11.42 -1.41 9.85
CA ARG A 82 -11.48 -1.83 8.45
C ARG A 82 -10.11 -2.10 7.84
N TYR A 83 -9.02 -1.56 8.40
CA TYR A 83 -7.67 -1.72 7.87
C TYR A 83 -7.20 -3.18 7.90
N LEU A 84 -7.42 -3.88 9.02
CA LEU A 84 -7.00 -5.29 9.15
C LEU A 84 -7.80 -6.20 8.22
N SER A 85 -9.13 -6.09 8.26
CA SER A 85 -10.05 -6.79 7.34
C SER A 85 -9.67 -6.57 5.88
N THR A 86 -9.31 -5.34 5.52
CA THR A 86 -8.86 -4.99 4.18
C THR A 86 -7.57 -5.70 3.81
N CYS A 87 -6.57 -5.71 4.70
CA CYS A 87 -5.32 -6.40 4.44
C CYS A 87 -5.58 -7.89 4.21
N ASP A 88 -6.37 -8.52 5.09
CA ASP A 88 -6.64 -9.94 5.02
C ASP A 88 -7.41 -10.29 3.73
N ALA A 89 -8.40 -9.48 3.35
CA ALA A 89 -9.16 -9.68 2.10
C ALA A 89 -8.31 -9.43 0.85
N LEU A 90 -7.49 -8.37 0.81
CA LEU A 90 -6.67 -8.05 -0.36
C LEU A 90 -5.53 -9.06 -0.57
N PHE A 91 -4.80 -9.39 0.50
CA PHE A 91 -3.59 -10.19 0.38
C PHE A 91 -3.85 -11.71 0.35
N GLN A 92 -5.11 -12.13 0.53
CA GLN A 92 -5.56 -13.48 0.13
C GLN A 92 -5.66 -13.65 -1.39
N MET A 93 -5.79 -12.56 -2.15
CA MET A 93 -5.77 -12.61 -3.61
C MET A 93 -4.35 -12.62 -4.15
N GLU A 94 -4.18 -13.27 -5.30
CA GLU A 94 -2.89 -13.31 -5.99
C GLU A 94 -2.38 -11.89 -6.32
N PRO A 95 -1.07 -11.63 -6.24
CA PRO A 95 -0.51 -10.32 -6.54
C PRO A 95 -0.85 -9.81 -7.95
N ASP A 96 -1.09 -10.70 -8.92
CA ASP A 96 -1.51 -10.32 -10.28
C ASP A 96 -2.87 -9.59 -10.31
N VAL A 97 -3.72 -9.85 -9.32
CA VAL A 97 -5.05 -9.23 -9.19
C VAL A 97 -4.96 -7.86 -8.51
N THR A 98 -4.20 -7.76 -7.42
CA THR A 98 -4.23 -6.59 -6.52
C THR A 98 -3.17 -5.54 -6.80
N VAL A 99 -1.97 -5.95 -7.25
CA VAL A 99 -0.87 -5.01 -7.53
C VAL A 99 -1.23 -3.92 -8.52
N PRO A 100 -1.97 -4.17 -9.63
CA PRO A 100 -2.37 -3.10 -10.54
C PRO A 100 -3.18 -1.99 -9.86
N HIS A 101 -4.03 -2.34 -8.90
CA HIS A 101 -4.82 -1.38 -8.12
C HIS A 101 -3.96 -0.63 -7.10
N ILE A 102 -3.01 -1.30 -6.45
CA ILE A 102 -2.05 -0.67 -5.53
C ILE A 102 -1.16 0.32 -6.28
N ILE A 103 -0.63 -0.06 -7.45
CA ILE A 103 0.14 0.84 -8.32
C ILE A 103 -0.70 2.05 -8.73
N ARG A 104 -1.98 1.83 -9.04
CA ARG A 104 -2.88 2.93 -9.39
C ARG A 104 -3.07 3.88 -8.20
N ALA A 105 -3.29 3.38 -6.99
CA ALA A 105 -3.39 4.20 -5.78
C ALA A 105 -2.09 4.95 -5.44
N LEU A 106 -0.92 4.36 -5.77
CA LEU A 106 0.36 5.04 -5.61
C LEU A 106 0.51 6.24 -6.54
N LEU A 107 0.00 6.15 -7.78
CA LEU A 107 0.28 7.11 -8.85
C LEU A 107 -0.87 8.09 -9.14
N ASP A 108 -2.10 7.70 -8.84
CA ASP A 108 -3.31 8.50 -9.06
C ASP A 108 -3.71 9.20 -7.77
N LYS A 109 -3.94 10.51 -7.82
CA LYS A 109 -4.35 11.32 -6.65
C LYS A 109 -5.86 11.34 -6.44
N GLY A 110 -6.63 10.72 -7.34
CA GLY A 110 -8.08 10.77 -7.36
C GLY A 110 -8.78 9.56 -6.74
N ALA A 111 -10.11 9.64 -6.69
CA ALA A 111 -10.97 8.48 -6.47
C ALA A 111 -10.69 7.39 -7.53
N PRO A 112 -10.93 6.11 -7.21
CA PRO A 112 -11.61 5.58 -6.02
C PRO A 112 -10.70 5.31 -4.80
N TYR A 113 -9.39 5.55 -4.88
CA TYR A 113 -8.45 5.05 -3.87
C TYR A 113 -8.23 6.00 -2.67
N HIS A 114 -8.68 7.25 -2.77
CA HIS A 114 -8.44 8.29 -1.76
C HIS A 114 -9.75 8.86 -1.19
N ILE A 115 -10.74 7.99 -0.96
CA ILE A 115 -12.13 8.38 -0.62
C ILE A 115 -12.46 8.34 0.88
N VAL A 116 -11.67 7.62 1.69
CA VAL A 116 -12.07 7.22 3.06
C VAL A 116 -11.86 8.32 4.10
N ARG A 117 -11.12 9.39 3.77
CA ARG A 117 -10.77 10.44 4.72
C ARG A 117 -11.40 11.78 4.33
N ASN A 118 -12.00 12.42 5.32
CA ASN A 118 -12.66 13.71 5.23
C ASN A 118 -11.74 14.71 4.49
N ILE A 119 -12.31 15.48 3.56
CA ILE A 119 -11.70 16.43 2.61
C ILE A 119 -10.76 17.51 3.21
N ASN A 120 -10.51 17.48 4.52
CA ASN A 120 -9.76 18.52 5.23
C ASN A 120 -8.43 18.06 5.85
N GLU A 121 -8.09 16.76 5.96
CA GLU A 121 -6.96 16.37 6.83
C GLU A 121 -5.95 15.31 6.36
N THR A 122 -6.07 14.69 5.18
CA THR A 122 -4.99 13.81 4.71
C THR A 122 -4.65 14.00 3.25
N SER A 123 -3.37 14.22 3.00
CA SER A 123 -2.83 14.41 1.65
C SER A 123 -2.57 13.05 0.99
N TRP A 124 -2.69 12.96 -0.34
CA TRP A 124 -2.28 11.78 -1.13
C TRP A 124 -0.91 11.20 -0.71
N ALA A 125 0.02 12.04 -0.24
CA ALA A 125 1.32 11.59 0.25
C ALA A 125 1.22 10.70 1.50
N GLU A 126 0.27 10.95 2.40
CA GLU A 126 0.04 10.13 3.60
C GLU A 126 -0.58 8.78 3.24
N ASP A 127 -1.50 8.77 2.28
CA ASP A 127 -2.10 7.54 1.78
C ASP A 127 -1.03 6.67 1.09
N VAL A 128 -0.20 7.27 0.23
CA VAL A 128 0.98 6.60 -0.36
C VAL A 128 1.93 6.08 0.70
N ALA A 129 2.18 6.85 1.76
CA ALA A 129 3.04 6.41 2.86
C ALA A 129 2.41 5.24 3.63
N GLY A 130 1.10 5.23 3.83
CA GLY A 130 0.34 4.12 4.40
C GLY A 130 0.48 2.85 3.57
N ILE A 131 0.22 2.93 2.25
CA ILE A 131 0.44 1.83 1.29
C ILE A 131 1.86 1.26 1.43
N CYS A 132 2.86 2.15 1.37
CA CYS A 132 4.26 1.75 1.42
C CYS A 132 4.63 1.11 2.77
N TRP A 133 4.07 1.64 3.87
CA TRP A 133 4.25 1.05 5.19
C TRP A 133 3.65 -0.34 5.26
N THR A 134 2.42 -0.55 4.79
CA THR A 134 1.78 -1.88 4.80
C THR A 134 2.58 -2.88 3.98
N ILE A 135 2.96 -2.54 2.75
CA ILE A 135 3.80 -3.39 1.88
C ILE A 135 5.11 -3.77 2.59
N SER A 136 5.69 -2.83 3.33
CA SER A 136 7.01 -3.03 3.94
C SER A 136 6.98 -3.72 5.30
N ALA A 137 5.97 -3.44 6.12
CA ALA A 137 5.93 -3.82 7.54
C ALA A 137 5.03 -5.03 7.83
N ARG A 138 3.98 -5.28 7.04
CA ARG A 138 3.07 -6.42 7.24
C ARG A 138 3.62 -7.70 6.61
N THR A 139 4.78 -8.16 7.09
CA THR A 139 5.42 -9.42 6.64
C THR A 139 4.59 -10.67 6.95
N ASP A 140 3.62 -10.56 7.84
CA ASP A 140 2.69 -11.63 8.22
C ASP A 140 1.67 -11.96 7.13
N VAL A 141 1.31 -10.98 6.27
CA VAL A 141 0.28 -11.15 5.23
C VAL A 141 0.71 -10.71 3.84
N VAL A 142 1.64 -9.75 3.72
CA VAL A 142 2.10 -9.25 2.42
C VAL A 142 3.37 -9.99 2.02
N ASP A 143 3.38 -10.62 0.83
CA ASP A 143 4.58 -11.26 0.27
C ASP A 143 5.59 -10.22 -0.25
N GLN A 144 6.88 -10.56 -0.29
CA GLN A 144 7.93 -9.74 -0.91
C GLN A 144 7.62 -9.38 -2.38
N ALA A 145 6.91 -10.24 -3.11
CA ALA A 145 6.46 -10.01 -4.48
C ALA A 145 5.71 -8.69 -4.65
N TYR A 146 4.95 -8.25 -3.65
CA TYR A 146 4.28 -6.95 -3.68
C TYR A 146 5.27 -5.79 -3.70
N ALA A 147 6.31 -5.86 -2.87
CA ALA A 147 7.36 -4.84 -2.85
C ALA A 147 8.11 -4.80 -4.18
N LEU A 148 8.51 -5.97 -4.71
CA LEU A 148 9.16 -6.09 -6.01
C LEU A 148 8.33 -5.45 -7.13
N ARG A 149 7.03 -5.77 -7.19
CA ARG A 149 6.16 -5.32 -8.29
C ARG A 149 5.70 -3.87 -8.14
N CYS A 150 5.61 -3.33 -6.92
CA CYS A 150 5.30 -1.92 -6.68
C CYS A 150 6.54 -1.01 -6.76
N CYS A 151 7.75 -1.58 -6.68
CA CYS A 151 9.00 -0.82 -6.66
C CYS A 151 9.17 0.14 -7.86
N PRO A 152 8.78 -0.19 -9.11
CA PRO A 152 8.85 0.78 -10.22
C PRO A 152 8.03 2.05 -9.97
N ALA A 153 6.82 1.92 -9.42
CA ALA A 153 5.96 3.06 -9.08
C ALA A 153 6.56 3.88 -7.92
N VAL A 154 7.04 3.20 -6.88
CA VAL A 154 7.75 3.83 -5.75
C VAL A 154 8.99 4.59 -6.21
N ASN A 155 9.77 4.02 -7.12
CA ASN A 155 10.96 4.66 -7.68
C ASN A 155 10.59 5.92 -8.49
N ALA A 156 9.51 5.87 -9.26
CA ALA A 156 9.00 7.04 -9.98
C ALA A 156 8.57 8.16 -9.01
N LEU A 157 7.90 7.81 -7.91
CA LEU A 157 7.52 8.75 -6.86
C LEU A 157 8.75 9.38 -6.18
N LEU A 158 9.78 8.58 -5.93
CA LEU A 158 11.03 9.06 -5.33
C LEU A 158 11.73 10.09 -6.21
N LEU A 159 11.77 9.85 -7.53
CA LEU A 159 12.34 10.79 -8.49
C LEU A 159 11.54 12.11 -8.60
N GLN A 160 10.21 12.01 -8.51
CA GLN A 160 9.28 13.14 -8.62
C GLN A 160 9.10 13.91 -7.30
N ALA A 161 9.60 13.38 -6.18
CA ALA A 161 9.48 14.02 -4.88
C ALA A 161 10.19 15.39 -4.88
N ASP A 162 9.43 16.45 -4.65
CA ASP A 162 9.95 17.81 -4.49
C ASP A 162 10.70 17.91 -3.15
N PRO A 163 12.01 18.19 -3.14
CA PRO A 163 12.80 18.29 -1.91
C PRO A 163 12.26 19.33 -0.92
N ALA A 164 11.56 20.37 -1.40
CA ALA A 164 11.00 21.41 -0.54
C ALA A 164 9.70 20.99 0.16
N ARG A 165 9.06 19.89 -0.27
CA ARG A 165 7.72 19.48 0.19
C ARG A 165 7.65 18.03 0.66
N ALA A 166 8.57 17.18 0.22
CA ALA A 166 8.61 15.79 0.62
C ALA A 166 9.02 15.69 2.10
N THR A 167 8.16 15.07 2.90
CA THR A 167 8.45 14.84 4.31
C THR A 167 9.41 13.66 4.49
N ASP A 168 10.20 13.68 5.56
CA ASP A 168 11.01 12.52 5.96
C ASP A 168 10.14 11.25 6.08
N PHE A 169 8.91 11.39 6.61
CA PHE A 169 7.99 10.27 6.72
C PHE A 169 7.64 9.66 5.36
N PHE A 170 7.29 10.49 4.37
CA PHE A 170 6.98 10.05 3.01
C PHE A 170 8.17 9.36 2.35
N LEU A 171 9.35 10.01 2.35
CA LEU A 171 10.56 9.45 1.75
C LEU A 171 10.98 8.15 2.44
N SER A 172 10.88 8.10 3.77
CA SER A 172 11.15 6.90 4.57
C SER A 172 10.21 5.76 4.18
N ALA A 173 8.92 6.03 3.93
CA ALA A 173 7.98 5.01 3.49
C ALA A 173 8.36 4.44 2.11
N LEU A 174 8.68 5.30 1.13
CA LEU A 174 9.14 4.86 -0.20
C LEU A 174 10.41 3.99 -0.11
N LEU A 175 11.38 4.42 0.69
CA LEU A 175 12.64 3.69 0.89
C LEU A 175 12.41 2.30 1.52
N SER A 176 11.40 2.14 2.40
CA SER A 176 11.07 0.84 2.98
C SER A 176 10.63 -0.19 1.94
N VAL A 177 9.90 0.24 0.89
CA VAL A 177 9.47 -0.67 -0.18
C VAL A 177 10.67 -1.08 -1.04
N ILE A 178 11.57 -0.14 -1.34
CA ILE A 178 12.81 -0.42 -2.07
C ILE A 178 13.69 -1.41 -1.28
N GLU A 179 13.87 -1.16 0.02
CA GLU A 179 14.63 -2.03 0.93
C GLU A 179 14.05 -3.45 0.95
N ARG A 180 12.72 -3.58 1.02
CA ARG A 180 12.04 -4.87 0.99
C ARG A 180 12.12 -5.57 -0.37
N ALA A 181 12.08 -4.83 -1.47
CA ALA A 181 12.30 -5.38 -2.81
C ALA A 181 13.72 -5.96 -2.95
N GLY A 182 14.69 -5.42 -2.22
CA GLY A 182 16.04 -5.97 -2.09
C GLY A 182 16.94 -5.68 -3.29
N GLU A 183 18.06 -6.41 -3.40
CA GLU A 183 19.13 -6.11 -4.38
C GLU A 183 18.72 -6.33 -5.86
N THR A 184 17.58 -6.97 -6.11
CA THR A 184 17.12 -7.30 -7.47
C THR A 184 16.58 -6.10 -8.26
N VAL A 185 16.34 -4.97 -7.59
CA VAL A 185 15.82 -3.74 -8.19
C VAL A 185 16.94 -2.71 -8.44
N ASP A 186 18.03 -3.11 -9.09
CA ASP A 186 19.21 -2.27 -9.34
C ASP A 186 18.92 -0.95 -10.08
N TYR A 187 17.86 -0.89 -10.87
CA TYR A 187 17.38 0.32 -11.54
C TYR A 187 17.03 1.49 -10.59
N VAL A 188 16.91 1.25 -9.28
CA VAL A 188 16.69 2.30 -8.27
C VAL A 188 17.96 3.02 -7.84
N ILE A 189 19.15 2.47 -8.14
CA ILE A 189 20.44 3.03 -7.71
C ILE A 189 20.61 4.51 -8.13
N PRO A 190 20.30 4.92 -9.38
CA PRO A 190 20.36 6.34 -9.76
C PRO A 190 19.51 7.25 -8.86
N SER A 191 18.29 6.81 -8.53
CA SER A 191 17.37 7.56 -7.66
C SER A 191 17.89 7.69 -6.23
N LEU A 192 18.50 6.63 -5.69
CA LEU A 192 19.13 6.66 -4.38
C LEU A 192 20.33 7.61 -4.35
N ILE A 193 21.17 7.60 -5.38
CA ILE A 193 22.30 8.53 -5.51
C ILE A 193 21.82 9.97 -5.57
N GLU A 194 20.79 10.23 -6.38
CA GLU A 194 20.19 11.55 -6.51
C GLU A 194 19.59 12.05 -5.18
N LEU A 195 18.89 11.18 -4.45
CA LEU A 195 18.40 11.49 -3.10
C LEU A 195 19.53 11.82 -2.12
N ILE A 196 20.65 11.11 -2.19
CA ILE A 196 21.83 11.35 -1.35
C ILE A 196 22.47 12.72 -1.64
N LYS A 197 22.40 13.20 -2.89
CA LYS A 197 22.95 14.51 -3.29
C LYS A 197 22.08 15.68 -2.85
N ARG A 198 20.77 15.49 -2.77
CA ARG A 198 19.79 16.57 -2.52
C ARG A 198 19.83 17.14 -1.09
N ASP A 199 20.30 16.39 -0.11
CA ASP A 199 20.07 16.72 1.31
C ASP A 199 21.35 16.98 2.14
N PRO A 200 21.38 18.03 2.99
CA PRO A 200 22.32 18.11 4.11
C PRO A 200 22.14 16.90 5.04
N GLU A 201 23.17 16.51 5.79
CA GLU A 201 23.25 15.31 6.65
C GLU A 201 21.98 15.01 7.49
N ASN A 202 20.99 14.37 6.86
CA ASN A 202 19.72 13.98 7.48
C ASN A 202 19.55 12.45 7.52
N LYS A 203 18.49 12.00 8.20
CA LYS A 203 18.24 10.56 8.40
C LYS A 203 17.94 9.85 7.07
N ILE A 204 17.31 10.52 6.11
CA ILE A 204 16.96 9.96 4.80
C ILE A 204 18.20 9.66 3.97
N LYS A 205 19.14 10.61 3.88
CA LYS A 205 20.44 10.40 3.22
C LYS A 205 21.20 9.20 3.79
N LYS A 206 21.25 9.07 5.13
CA LYS A 206 21.89 7.93 5.79
C LYS A 206 21.21 6.60 5.44
N ARG A 207 19.88 6.58 5.44
CA ARG A 207 19.11 5.38 5.07
C ARG A 207 19.30 4.99 3.61
N ALA A 208 19.27 5.96 2.68
CA ALA A 208 19.52 5.71 1.26
C ALA A 208 20.93 5.14 1.02
N ARG A 209 21.94 5.64 1.73
CA ARG A 209 23.30 5.07 1.70
C ARG A 209 23.32 3.64 2.22
N GLN A 210 22.64 3.36 3.32
CA GLN A 210 22.54 2.00 3.86
C GLN A 210 21.90 1.04 2.84
N ILE A 211 20.83 1.47 2.17
CA ILE A 211 20.20 0.69 1.09
C ILE A 211 21.20 0.48 -0.06
N LEU A 212 21.97 1.48 -0.48
CA LEU A 212 23.00 1.27 -1.51
C LEU A 212 24.03 0.20 -1.13
N THR A 213 24.34 0.02 0.15
CA THR A 213 25.29 -1.02 0.59
C THR A 213 24.75 -2.44 0.49
N THR A 214 23.45 -2.62 0.27
CA THR A 214 22.86 -3.96 0.09
C THR A 214 23.01 -4.49 -1.35
N PHE A 215 23.32 -3.62 -2.32
CA PHE A 215 23.55 -4.04 -3.71
C PHE A 215 24.95 -4.63 -3.89
N LYS A 216 25.06 -5.54 -4.86
CA LYS A 216 26.32 -6.19 -5.19
C LYS A 216 27.38 -5.19 -5.66
N PRO A 217 28.67 -5.36 -5.29
CA PRO A 217 29.74 -4.48 -5.72
C PRO A 217 29.86 -4.34 -7.24
N GLU A 218 29.57 -5.41 -7.99
CA GLU A 218 29.61 -5.40 -9.46
C GLU A 218 28.57 -4.42 -10.03
N THR A 219 27.35 -4.43 -9.49
CA THR A 219 26.26 -3.52 -9.86
C THR A 219 26.61 -2.06 -9.51
N LEU A 220 27.27 -1.84 -8.38
CA LEU A 220 27.69 -0.50 -7.94
C LEU A 220 28.89 0.04 -8.72
N GLY A 221 29.67 -0.83 -9.36
CA GLY A 221 30.86 -0.50 -10.14
C GLY A 221 30.60 0.62 -11.15
N ASP A 222 29.50 0.52 -11.88
CA ASP A 222 29.08 1.48 -12.90
C ASP A 222 28.75 2.87 -12.32
N TYR A 223 28.45 2.94 -11.02
CA TYR A 223 28.06 4.16 -10.33
C TYR A 223 29.16 4.72 -9.41
N THR A 224 30.33 4.09 -9.36
CA THR A 224 31.44 4.42 -8.44
C THR A 224 31.82 5.90 -8.50
N LEU A 225 31.87 6.50 -9.70
CA LEU A 225 32.18 7.92 -9.89
C LEU A 225 31.13 8.83 -9.23
N LEU A 226 29.86 8.52 -9.41
CA LEU A 226 28.74 9.31 -8.86
C LEU A 226 28.63 9.17 -7.34
N ILE A 227 28.96 7.98 -6.81
CA ILE A 227 28.97 7.71 -5.37
C ILE A 227 30.14 8.44 -4.67
N ASN A 228 31.31 8.52 -5.32
CA ASN A 228 32.51 9.11 -4.72
C ASN A 228 32.58 10.64 -4.83
N GLN A 229 31.87 11.27 -5.78
CA GLN A 229 31.81 12.74 -5.90
C GLN A 229 31.26 13.42 -4.62
N ASP A 230 30.32 12.79 -3.91
CA ASP A 230 29.78 13.27 -2.62
C ASP A 230 30.77 13.11 -1.45
N LYS A 231 31.85 12.31 -1.60
CA LYS A 231 32.91 12.20 -0.58
C LYS A 231 33.97 13.30 -0.72
N SER A 232 34.32 13.70 -1.95
CA SER A 232 35.34 14.72 -2.22
C SER A 232 34.93 16.13 -1.79
N GLU A 233 33.63 16.44 -1.76
CA GLU A 233 33.14 17.74 -1.28
C GLU A 233 33.33 17.93 0.23
N ARG A 234 33.57 16.86 1.00
CA ARG A 234 33.85 16.93 2.46
C ARG A 234 35.31 17.15 2.81
N THR A 235 36.24 17.04 1.86
CA THR A 235 37.68 17.13 2.12
C THR A 235 38.28 18.49 1.76
N ASN A 236 37.46 19.41 1.21
CA ASN A 236 37.87 20.72 0.74
C ASN A 236 37.30 21.89 1.59
N ILE A 237 36.91 21.64 2.83
CA ILE A 237 36.58 22.65 3.86
C ILE A 237 37.47 22.40 5.06
#